data_AF-A0A2H4VME5-F1
#
_entry.id   AF-A0A2H4VME5-F1
#
_cell.length_a   1.000
_cell.length_b   1.000
_cell.length_c   1.000
_cell.angle_alpha   90.00
_cell.angle_beta   90.00
_cell.angle_gamma   90.00
#
_symmetry.space_group_name_H-M   'P 1'
#
loop_
_entity.id
_entity.type
_entity.pdbx_description
1 polymer ?
#
loop_
_entity_poly.entity_id
_entity_poly.type
_entity_poly.pdbx_seq_one_letter_code
_entity_poly.pdbx_strand_id
1 'polypeptide(L)'
;MNKVLKMNKKKIFIIYIVLDMFYVGIGMGVPVFCILFGFPVGWYLSERLTLPEKNLNNIFNQILKCAFYTSLFTFILMLVIWVPVSATLFDPAADFANFGIPMILYDPKISFIGWIILMIFISPFLQLLTTVFASNMVLWRLSKKIEEGGKL
;
A
#
# COMPACT_ATOMS: atom_id res chain seq x y z
N MET A 1 8.87 4.96 20.96
CA MET A 1 8.94 5.60 19.62
C MET A 1 10.37 5.86 19.13
N ASN A 2 11.27 6.47 19.93
CA ASN A 2 12.60 6.93 19.47
C ASN A 2 13.55 5.85 18.91
N LYS A 3 13.42 4.58 19.31
CA LYS A 3 14.31 3.50 18.86
C LYS A 3 14.00 3.05 17.41
N VAL A 4 12.72 3.03 17.03
CA VAL A 4 12.27 2.63 15.68
C VAL A 4 12.58 3.71 14.65
N LEU A 5 12.53 4.98 15.03
CA LEU A 5 12.85 6.12 14.16
C LEU A 5 14.35 6.21 13.80
N LYS A 6 15.23 5.67 14.67
CA LYS A 6 16.70 5.64 14.47
C LYS A 6 17.22 4.44 13.66
N MET A 7 16.36 3.54 13.20
CA MET A 7 16.78 2.35 12.45
C MET A 7 17.30 2.68 11.04
N ASN A 8 18.27 1.91 10.53
CA ASN A 8 18.82 2.11 9.19
C ASN A 8 17.72 1.94 8.10
N LYS A 9 17.71 2.81 7.08
CA LYS A 9 16.76 2.78 5.95
C LYS A 9 16.64 1.39 5.31
N LYS A 10 17.77 0.68 5.12
CA LYS A 10 17.77 -0.69 4.55
C LYS A 10 16.99 -1.68 5.40
N LYS A 11 17.15 -1.65 6.73
CA LYS A 11 16.46 -2.57 7.65
C LYS A 11 14.96 -2.33 7.64
N ILE A 12 14.53 -1.08 7.58
CA ILE A 12 13.10 -0.72 7.53
C ILE A 12 12.46 -1.21 6.23
N PHE A 13 13.16 -1.07 5.10
CA PHE A 13 12.67 -1.57 3.83
C PHE A 13 12.54 -3.10 3.82
N ILE A 14 13.49 -3.82 4.43
CA ILE A 14 13.39 -5.29 4.60
C ILE A 14 12.19 -5.66 5.48
N ILE A 15 12.01 -4.97 6.61
CA ILE A 15 10.86 -5.20 7.50
C ILE A 15 9.54 -4.94 6.76
N TYR A 16 9.48 -3.87 5.97
CA TYR A 16 8.33 -3.57 5.14
C TYR A 16 8.02 -4.72 4.18
N ILE A 17 9.00 -5.20 3.42
CA ILE A 17 8.82 -6.32 2.47
C ILE A 17 8.26 -7.56 3.17
N VAL A 18 8.85 -7.93 4.31
CA VAL A 18 8.41 -9.10 5.08
C VAL A 18 6.96 -8.93 5.57
N LEU A 19 6.62 -7.75 6.09
CA LEU A 19 5.26 -7.46 6.54
C LEU A 19 4.27 -7.41 5.39
N ASP A 20 4.62 -6.83 4.25
CA ASP A 20 3.75 -6.73 3.08
C ASP A 20 3.43 -8.13 2.52
N MET A 21 4.44 -8.99 2.38
CA MET A 21 4.23 -10.39 2.00
C MET A 21 3.35 -11.14 3.02
N PHE A 22 3.56 -10.91 4.31
CA PHE A 22 2.74 -11.50 5.37
C PHE A 22 1.28 -11.05 5.30
N TYR A 23 1.04 -9.76 5.06
CA TYR A 23 -0.31 -9.21 4.92
C TYR A 23 -1.05 -9.73 3.68
N VAL A 24 -0.35 -9.91 2.56
CA VAL A 24 -0.91 -10.59 1.38
C VAL A 24 -1.26 -12.04 1.71
N GLY A 25 -0.39 -12.74 2.45
CA GLY A 25 -0.62 -14.12 2.87
C GLY A 25 -1.86 -14.27 3.75
N ILE A 26 -2.02 -13.43 4.78
CA ILE A 26 -3.22 -13.42 5.63
C ILE A 26 -4.47 -13.05 4.84
N GLY A 27 -4.35 -12.13 3.88
CA GLY A 27 -5.42 -11.77 2.97
C GLY A 27 -5.79 -12.86 1.95
N MET A 28 -5.19 -14.04 2.01
CA MET A 28 -5.39 -15.12 1.03
C MET A 28 -5.12 -14.65 -0.42
N GLY A 29 -4.10 -13.82 -0.61
CA GLY A 29 -3.79 -13.22 -1.92
C GLY A 29 -4.54 -11.92 -2.21
N VAL A 30 -5.43 -11.48 -1.31
CA VAL A 30 -6.13 -10.19 -1.40
C VAL A 30 -5.35 -9.11 -0.61
N PRO A 31 -4.93 -8.01 -1.24
CA PRO A 31 -4.09 -6.96 -0.64
C PRO A 31 -4.87 -5.96 0.24
N VAL A 32 -5.96 -6.36 0.91
CA VAL A 32 -6.74 -5.46 1.80
C VAL A 32 -5.89 -4.99 2.98
N PHE A 33 -5.13 -5.91 3.59
CA PHE A 33 -4.24 -5.56 4.69
C PHE A 33 -3.05 -4.71 4.25
N CYS A 34 -2.58 -4.87 3.01
CA CYS A 34 -1.54 -4.00 2.43
C CYS A 34 -2.03 -2.56 2.25
N ILE A 35 -3.27 -2.38 1.78
CA ILE A 35 -3.90 -1.06 1.71
C ILE A 35 -3.97 -0.43 3.11
N LEU A 36 -4.47 -1.18 4.11
CA LEU A 36 -4.54 -0.68 5.48
C LEU A 36 -3.15 -0.40 6.07
N PHE A 37 -2.15 -1.17 5.69
CA PHE A 37 -0.76 -0.97 6.09
C PHE A 37 -0.15 0.32 5.51
N GLY A 38 -0.74 0.90 4.45
CA GLY A 38 -0.40 2.23 3.98
C GLY A 38 -0.54 3.32 5.05
N PHE A 39 -1.54 3.22 5.93
CA PHE A 39 -1.74 4.20 7.02
C PHE A 39 -0.55 4.27 8.00
N PRO A 40 -0.14 3.18 8.68
CA PRO A 40 1.00 3.22 9.59
C PRO A 40 2.32 3.54 8.88
N VAL A 41 2.49 3.14 7.61
CA VAL A 41 3.66 3.49 6.81
C VAL A 41 3.73 5.00 6.57
N GLY A 42 2.63 5.61 6.12
CA GLY A 42 2.55 7.05 5.89
C GLY A 42 2.76 7.86 7.16
N TRP A 43 2.21 7.40 8.28
CA TRP A 43 2.44 7.99 9.59
C TRP A 43 3.91 7.98 9.98
N TYR A 44 4.52 6.78 9.95
CA TYR A 44 5.91 6.58 10.36
C TYR A 44 6.87 7.40 9.50
N LEU A 45 6.61 7.49 8.20
CA LEU A 45 7.44 8.23 7.27
C LEU A 45 7.41 9.74 7.55
N SER A 46 6.24 10.33 7.75
CA SER A 46 6.11 11.76 8.05
C SER A 46 6.77 12.15 9.37
N GLU A 47 6.55 11.38 10.44
CA GLU A 47 7.21 11.65 11.73
C GLU A 47 8.74 11.51 11.63
N ARG A 48 9.23 10.56 10.82
CA ARG A 48 10.66 10.36 10.67
C ARG A 48 11.35 11.46 9.87
N LEU A 49 10.70 11.95 8.80
CA LEU A 49 11.27 12.97 7.91
C LEU A 49 11.21 14.38 8.51
N THR A 50 10.20 14.67 9.33
CA THR A 50 10.06 15.97 10.01
C THR A 50 11.08 16.17 11.13
N LEU A 51 11.63 15.11 11.72
CA LEU A 51 12.63 15.21 12.78
C LEU A 51 13.97 15.85 12.34
N PRO A 52 14.56 15.48 11.19
CA PRO A 52 15.80 16.10 10.71
C PRO A 52 15.63 17.23 9.68
N GLU A 53 14.50 17.30 8.96
CA GLU A 53 14.40 18.05 7.71
C GLU A 53 13.47 19.26 7.83
N LYS A 54 13.98 20.47 7.51
CA LYS A 54 13.19 21.72 7.56
C LYS A 54 12.48 22.07 6.25
N ASN A 55 12.78 21.37 5.14
CA ASN A 55 12.26 21.72 3.81
C ASN A 55 11.06 20.84 3.42
N LEU A 56 9.87 21.45 3.37
CA LEU A 56 8.62 20.77 3.04
C LEU A 56 8.63 20.11 1.66
N ASN A 57 9.22 20.76 0.65
CA ASN A 57 9.28 20.19 -0.71
C ASN A 57 10.08 18.89 -0.73
N ASN A 58 11.16 18.82 0.05
CA ASN A 58 11.96 17.60 0.13
C ASN A 58 11.21 16.48 0.88
N ILE A 59 10.46 16.84 1.93
CA ILE A 59 9.62 15.90 2.67
C ILE A 59 8.55 15.29 1.75
N PHE A 60 7.80 16.11 1.00
CA PHE A 60 6.78 15.60 0.07
C PHE A 60 7.36 14.72 -1.02
N ASN A 61 8.49 15.10 -1.61
CA ASN A 61 9.16 14.30 -2.64
C ASN A 61 9.61 12.93 -2.09
N GLN A 62 10.13 12.90 -0.86
CA GLN A 62 10.51 11.64 -0.21
C GLN A 62 9.29 10.78 0.13
N ILE A 63 8.20 11.39 0.60
CA ILE A 63 6.93 10.68 0.85
C ILE A 63 6.41 10.03 -0.43
N LEU A 64 6.32 10.79 -1.52
CA LEU A 64 5.84 10.29 -2.80
C LEU A 64 6.73 9.16 -3.34
N LYS A 65 8.06 9.30 -3.27
CA LYS A 65 8.99 8.24 -3.68
C LYS A 65 8.81 6.98 -2.85
N CYS A 66 8.74 7.09 -1.53
CA CYS A 66 8.54 5.95 -0.65
C CYS A 66 7.19 5.28 -0.91
N ALA A 67 6.10 6.05 -0.97
CA ALA A 67 4.75 5.55 -1.27
C ALA A 67 4.72 4.81 -2.61
N PHE A 68 5.39 5.36 -3.63
CA PHE A 68 5.53 4.72 -4.94
C PHE A 68 6.32 3.42 -4.87
N TYR A 69 7.46 3.37 -4.19
CA TYR A 69 8.24 2.13 -4.06
C TYR A 69 7.49 1.05 -3.28
N THR A 70 6.76 1.43 -2.23
CA THR A 70 5.95 0.50 -1.45
C THR A 70 4.79 -0.07 -2.27
N SER A 71 4.07 0.77 -3.01
CA SER A 71 2.99 0.30 -3.89
C SER A 71 3.50 -0.48 -5.08
N LEU A 72 4.67 -0.11 -5.64
CA LEU A 72 5.28 -0.83 -6.75
C LEU A 72 5.68 -2.24 -6.34
N PHE A 73 6.19 -2.42 -5.13
CA PHE A 73 6.48 -3.74 -4.59
C PHE A 73 5.20 -4.58 -4.49
N THR A 74 4.13 -4.04 -3.91
CA THR A 74 2.85 -4.75 -3.80
C THR A 74 2.26 -5.03 -5.18
N PHE A 75 2.39 -4.11 -6.15
CA PHE A 75 1.99 -4.32 -7.54
C PHE A 75 2.71 -5.52 -8.17
N ILE A 76 4.04 -5.62 -8.02
CA ILE A 76 4.81 -6.76 -8.50
C ILE A 76 4.35 -8.06 -7.82
N LEU A 77 4.11 -8.02 -6.51
CA LEU A 77 3.61 -9.17 -5.77
C LEU A 77 2.22 -9.62 -6.26
N MET A 78 1.33 -8.68 -6.54
CA MET A 78 0.01 -8.97 -7.10
C MET A 78 0.09 -9.52 -8.52
N LEU A 79 1.03 -9.05 -9.35
CA LEU A 79 1.29 -9.65 -10.65
C LEU A 79 1.71 -11.11 -10.51
N VAL A 80 2.65 -11.42 -9.62
CA VAL A 80 3.12 -12.80 -9.41
C VAL A 80 2.00 -13.73 -8.97
N ILE A 81 1.08 -13.26 -8.13
CA ILE A 81 -0.02 -14.07 -7.60
C ILE A 81 -1.16 -14.21 -8.63
N TRP A 82 -1.59 -13.10 -9.25
CA TRP A 82 -2.84 -13.06 -10.01
C TRP A 82 -2.66 -13.21 -11.53
N VAL A 83 -1.47 -12.94 -12.10
CA VAL A 83 -1.22 -13.15 -13.54
C VAL A 83 -1.37 -14.62 -13.94
N PRO A 84 -0.82 -15.61 -13.21
CA PRO A 84 -1.05 -17.02 -13.56
C PRO A 84 -2.54 -17.38 -13.57
N VAL A 85 -3.31 -16.84 -12.62
CA VAL A 85 -4.75 -17.04 -12.51
C VAL A 85 -5.49 -16.37 -13.68
N SER A 86 -5.03 -15.22 -14.15
CA SER A 86 -5.64 -14.52 -15.30
C SER A 86 -5.58 -15.31 -16.61
N ALA A 87 -4.67 -16.29 -16.73
CA ALA A 87 -4.59 -17.15 -17.92
C ALA A 87 -5.86 -18.00 -18.13
N THR A 88 -6.65 -18.26 -17.08
CA THR A 88 -7.92 -18.99 -17.19
C THR A 88 -8.96 -18.26 -18.05
N LEU A 89 -8.79 -16.95 -18.29
CA LEU A 89 -9.65 -16.18 -19.20
C LEU A 89 -9.60 -16.66 -20.66
N PHE A 90 -8.51 -17.33 -21.03
CA PHE A 90 -8.33 -17.91 -22.36
C PHE A 90 -8.80 -19.36 -22.45
N ASP A 91 -9.19 -19.98 -21.34
CA ASP A 91 -9.75 -21.32 -21.32
C ASP A 91 -11.27 -21.27 -21.54
N PRO A 92 -11.79 -21.77 -22.68
CA PRO A 92 -13.22 -21.79 -22.95
C PRO A 92 -14.00 -22.75 -22.03
N ALA A 93 -13.34 -23.65 -21.31
CA ALA A 93 -13.95 -24.57 -20.36
C ALA A 93 -13.94 -24.05 -18.90
N ALA A 94 -13.42 -22.84 -18.66
CA ALA A 94 -13.31 -22.29 -17.31
C ALA A 94 -14.68 -21.98 -16.68
N ASP A 95 -14.92 -22.52 -15.48
CA ASP A 95 -16.10 -22.22 -14.67
C ASP A 95 -15.83 -21.03 -13.75
N PHE A 96 -16.18 -19.83 -14.22
CA PHE A 96 -16.02 -18.59 -13.45
C PHE A 96 -17.07 -18.43 -12.34
N ALA A 97 -18.20 -19.14 -12.41
CA ALA A 97 -19.27 -19.02 -11.42
C ALA A 97 -18.89 -19.71 -10.10
N ASN A 98 -18.17 -20.84 -10.19
CA ASN A 98 -17.71 -21.60 -9.02
C ASN A 98 -16.24 -21.31 -8.63
N PHE A 99 -15.64 -20.27 -9.18
CA PHE A 99 -14.23 -19.91 -8.93
C PHE A 99 -13.96 -19.39 -7.50
N GLY A 100 -15.01 -19.04 -6.75
CA GLY A 100 -14.89 -18.51 -5.39
C GLY A 100 -14.58 -17.01 -5.31
N ILE A 101 -14.63 -16.30 -6.44
CA ILE A 101 -14.48 -14.84 -6.50
C ILE A 101 -15.85 -14.17 -6.29
N PRO A 102 -15.93 -13.05 -5.54
CA PRO A 102 -17.18 -12.32 -5.38
C PRO A 102 -17.75 -11.83 -6.71
N MET A 103 -19.07 -11.98 -6.89
CA MET A 103 -19.80 -11.38 -8.00
C MET A 103 -19.91 -9.86 -7.79
N ILE A 104 -18.88 -9.12 -8.25
CA ILE A 104 -18.88 -7.65 -8.25
C ILE A 104 -19.87 -7.12 -9.32
N LEU A 105 -19.99 -7.85 -10.42
CA LEU A 105 -20.84 -7.54 -11.56
C LEU A 105 -21.81 -8.71 -11.82
N TYR A 106 -22.81 -8.47 -12.66
CA TYR A 106 -23.85 -9.45 -12.93
C TYR A 106 -23.33 -10.70 -13.67
N ASP A 107 -22.31 -10.54 -14.52
CA ASP A 107 -21.74 -11.65 -15.30
C ASP A 107 -20.49 -12.23 -14.59
N PRO A 108 -20.36 -13.57 -14.45
CA PRO A 108 -19.23 -14.21 -13.78
C PRO A 108 -17.87 -13.89 -14.42
N LYS A 109 -17.80 -13.83 -15.75
CA LYS A 109 -16.55 -13.57 -16.47
C LYS A 109 -16.13 -12.11 -16.31
N ILE A 110 -17.09 -11.19 -16.40
CA ILE A 110 -16.79 -9.76 -16.19
C ILE A 110 -16.42 -9.49 -14.72
N SER A 111 -17.08 -10.15 -13.76
CA SER A 111 -16.71 -10.11 -12.34
C SER A 111 -15.27 -10.58 -12.11
N PHE A 112 -14.87 -11.66 -12.76
CA PHE A 112 -13.49 -12.16 -12.69
C PHE A 112 -12.49 -11.11 -13.22
N ILE A 113 -12.75 -10.52 -14.39
CA ILE A 113 -11.89 -9.46 -14.95
C ILE A 113 -11.81 -8.27 -13.99
N GLY A 114 -12.95 -7.83 -13.46
CA GLY A 114 -13.02 -6.76 -12.47
C GLY A 114 -12.20 -7.06 -11.23
N TRP A 115 -12.25 -8.31 -10.74
CA TRP A 115 -11.47 -8.78 -9.60
C TRP A 115 -9.96 -8.75 -9.88
N ILE A 116 -9.51 -9.23 -11.05
CA ILE A 116 -8.09 -9.17 -11.44
C ILE A 116 -7.61 -7.71 -11.49
N ILE A 117 -8.40 -6.81 -12.08
CA ILE A 117 -8.07 -5.37 -12.12
C ILE A 117 -8.00 -4.78 -10.71
N LEU A 118 -8.95 -5.17 -9.84
CA LEU A 118 -8.99 -4.74 -8.46
C LEU A 118 -7.73 -5.15 -7.69
N MET A 119 -7.29 -6.40 -7.86
CA MET A 119 -6.13 -6.93 -7.15
C MET A 119 -4.82 -6.37 -7.69
N ILE A 120 -4.64 -6.35 -9.01
CA ILE A 120 -3.36 -5.97 -9.61
C ILE A 120 -3.18 -4.46 -9.63
N PHE A 121 -4.19 -3.67 -9.98
CA PHE A 121 -4.02 -2.24 -10.23
C PHE A 121 -4.62 -1.37 -9.14
N ILE A 122 -5.90 -1.58 -8.82
CA ILE A 122 -6.61 -0.68 -7.92
C ILE A 122 -6.05 -0.78 -6.50
N SER A 123 -5.74 -1.98 -6.04
CA SER A 123 -5.29 -2.18 -4.66
C SER A 123 -3.92 -1.58 -4.36
N PRO A 124 -2.85 -1.82 -5.15
CA PRO A 124 -1.58 -1.14 -4.93
C PRO A 124 -1.70 0.38 -5.07
N PHE A 125 -2.58 0.87 -5.96
CA PHE A 125 -2.84 2.29 -6.09
C PHE A 125 -3.52 2.86 -4.83
N LEU A 126 -4.50 2.16 -4.26
CA LEU A 126 -5.13 2.55 -2.98
C LEU A 126 -4.12 2.53 -1.83
N GLN A 127 -3.16 1.61 -1.81
CA GLN A 127 -2.07 1.60 -0.84
C GLN A 127 -1.16 2.83 -0.97
N LEU A 128 -0.86 3.28 -2.19
CA LEU A 128 -0.16 4.54 -2.43
C LEU A 128 -0.97 5.71 -1.86
N LEU A 129 -2.27 5.78 -2.18
CA LEU A 129 -3.16 6.87 -1.73
C LEU A 129 -3.28 6.93 -0.21
N THR A 130 -3.49 5.80 0.46
CA THR A 130 -3.58 5.73 1.93
C THR A 130 -2.26 6.15 2.59
N THR A 131 -1.12 5.77 2.02
CA THR A 131 0.20 6.21 2.50
C THR A 131 0.35 7.72 2.41
N VAL A 132 0.06 8.30 1.24
CA VAL A 132 0.15 9.75 1.02
C VAL A 132 -0.86 10.50 1.90
N PHE A 133 -2.08 9.98 2.03
CA PHE A 133 -3.13 10.56 2.87
C PHE A 133 -2.70 10.59 4.34
N ALA A 134 -2.27 9.44 4.89
CA ALA A 134 -1.81 9.36 6.27
C ALA A 134 -0.61 10.28 6.53
N SER A 135 0.33 10.34 5.59
CA SER A 135 1.46 11.25 5.67
C SER A 135 1.02 12.72 5.75
N ASN A 136 0.05 13.14 4.93
CA ASN A 136 -0.50 14.50 4.96
C ASN A 136 -1.23 14.81 6.28
N MET A 137 -2.02 13.86 6.80
CA MET A 137 -2.71 14.02 8.08
C MET A 137 -1.72 14.25 9.23
N VAL A 138 -0.59 13.55 9.22
CA VAL A 138 0.48 13.75 10.20
C VAL A 138 1.12 15.13 10.06
N LEU A 139 1.46 15.54 8.82
CA LEU A 139 2.06 16.85 8.57
C LEU A 139 1.14 17.98 9.02
N TRP A 140 -0.16 17.88 8.75
CA TRP A 140 -1.16 18.85 9.19
C TRP A 140 -1.29 18.92 10.72
N ARG A 141 -1.31 17.76 11.38
CA ARG A 141 -1.32 17.69 12.84
C ARG A 141 -0.06 18.35 13.44
N LEU A 142 1.12 18.10 12.84
CA LEU A 142 2.37 18.68 13.28
C LEU A 142 2.44 20.19 13.04
N SER A 143 1.90 20.69 11.93
CA SER A 143 1.86 22.13 11.66
C SER A 143 1.01 22.88 12.69
N LYS A 144 -0.17 22.35 13.03
CA LYS A 144 -1.02 22.92 14.09
C LYS A 144 -0.32 22.97 15.45
N LYS A 145 0.37 21.88 15.81
CA LYS A 145 1.12 21.81 17.08
C LYS A 145 2.21 22.90 17.18
N ILE A 146 2.85 23.23 16.06
CA ILE A 146 3.87 24.29 15.99
C ILE A 146 3.23 25.68 16.13
N GLU A 147 2.09 25.93 15.48
CA GLU A 147 1.34 27.18 15.58
C GLU A 147 0.86 27.45 17.03
N GLU A 148 0.48 26.40 17.75
CA GLU A 148 0.05 26.48 19.16
C GLU A 148 1.23 26.60 20.17
N GLY A 149 2.46 26.79 19.68
CA GLY A 149 3.65 26.96 20.53
C GLY A 149 4.25 25.65 21.09
N GLY A 150 3.81 24.50 20.58
CA GLY A 150 4.34 23.19 20.95
C GLY A 150 5.73 22.94 20.33
N LYS A 151 6.62 22.32 21.11
CA LYS A 151 7.90 21.79 20.57
C LYS A 151 7.65 20.47 19.82
N LEU A 152 8.38 20.28 18.71
CA LEU A 152 8.45 19.04 17.93
C LEU A 152 8.88 17.87 18.81
#